data_AF-A0A840PFG5-F1
#
_entry.id   AF-A0A840PFG5-F1
#
_cell.length_a   1.000
_cell.length_b   1.000
_cell.length_c   1.000
_cell.angle_alpha   90.00
_cell.angle_beta   90.00
_cell.angle_gamma   90.00
#
_symmetry.space_group_name_H-M   'P 1'
#
loop_
_entity.id
_entity.type
_entity.pdbx_description
1 polymer ?
#
loop_
_entity_poly.entity_id
_entity_poly.type
_entity_poly.pdbx_seq_one_letter_code
_entity_poly.pdbx_strand_id
1 'polypeptide(L)'
;MIEAEDVGGVHVKYLYHCHRQLWLYARGVRPEHLNATVQLGEAVHETSYTRSSPVDLGAAKLDHLDGAAWVHEVKSSGKPSRADEAQVMHYCYRLRAIGVDAQGGILHYPKTRRTSRLPYTGQAERQAEADIDAVLTVVRAPVSPPRPARTACRGCSYLDYCWND
;
A
#
# COMPACT_ATOMS: atom_id res chain seq x y z
N MET A 1 0.99 20.38 -2.60
CA MET A 1 1.17 19.31 -3.62
C MET A 1 1.69 18.10 -2.85
N ILE A 2 1.39 16.87 -3.27
CA ILE A 2 1.93 15.69 -2.58
C ILE A 2 3.44 15.62 -2.84
N GLU A 3 4.23 15.49 -1.78
CA GLU A 3 5.69 15.34 -1.81
C GLU A 3 6.10 13.89 -1.50
N ALA A 4 7.39 13.55 -1.63
CA ALA A 4 7.88 12.19 -1.46
C ALA A 4 7.58 11.65 -0.05
N GLU A 5 7.63 12.51 0.95
CA GLU A 5 7.36 12.20 2.35
C GLU A 5 5.88 11.87 2.60
N ASP A 6 4.97 12.37 1.77
CA ASP A 6 3.53 12.11 1.86
C ASP A 6 3.13 10.77 1.22
N VAL A 7 4.03 10.15 0.44
CA VAL A 7 3.76 8.86 -0.22
C VAL A 7 3.69 7.76 0.85
N GLY A 8 2.47 7.41 1.24
CA GLY A 8 2.15 6.24 2.08
C GLY A 8 1.90 4.94 1.29
N GLY A 9 1.74 3.82 2.00
CA GLY A 9 1.60 2.49 1.40
C GLY A 9 0.38 2.29 0.48
N VAL A 10 -0.72 3.02 0.72
CA VAL A 10 -1.90 3.00 -0.16
C VAL A 10 -1.58 3.54 -1.55
N HIS A 11 -0.72 4.57 -1.65
CA HIS A 11 -0.31 5.12 -2.94
C HIS A 11 0.47 4.07 -3.75
N VAL A 12 1.45 3.40 -3.11
CA VAL A 12 2.25 2.33 -3.74
C VAL A 12 1.34 1.17 -4.15
N LYS A 13 0.40 0.76 -3.29
CA LYS A 13 -0.59 -0.25 -3.65
C LYS A 13 -1.36 0.13 -4.92
N TYR A 14 -1.83 1.37 -5.04
CA TYR A 14 -2.54 1.81 -6.24
C TYR A 14 -1.66 2.00 -7.46
N LEU A 15 -0.38 2.37 -7.29
CA LEU A 15 0.59 2.37 -8.39
C LEU A 15 0.58 1.01 -9.11
N TYR A 16 0.66 -0.07 -8.34
CA TYR A 16 0.68 -1.43 -8.90
C TYR A 16 -0.70 -1.98 -9.30
N HIS A 17 -1.78 -1.37 -8.82
CA HIS A 17 -3.13 -1.83 -9.10
C HIS A 17 -3.81 -1.08 -10.25
N CYS A 18 -3.84 0.26 -10.18
CA CYS A 18 -4.49 1.12 -11.17
C CYS A 18 -4.01 2.57 -11.02
N HIS A 19 -3.25 3.08 -12.00
CA HIS A 19 -2.77 4.47 -12.00
C HIS A 19 -3.91 5.49 -11.95
N ARG A 20 -5.06 5.20 -12.58
CA ARG A 20 -6.23 6.09 -12.53
C ARG A 20 -6.80 6.19 -11.13
N GLN A 21 -6.86 5.06 -10.40
CA GLN A 21 -7.28 5.05 -9.00
C GLN A 21 -6.31 5.83 -8.12
N LEU A 22 -5.00 5.68 -8.34
CA LEU A 22 -3.97 6.48 -7.66
C LEU A 22 -4.18 7.99 -7.89
N TRP A 23 -4.40 8.39 -9.15
CA TRP A 23 -4.62 9.79 -9.52
C TRP A 23 -5.88 10.39 -8.86
N LEU A 24 -6.98 9.62 -8.84
CA LEU A 24 -8.23 10.00 -8.18
C LEU A 24 -8.07 10.06 -6.65
N TYR A 25 -7.32 9.11 -6.08
CA TYR A 25 -7.01 9.09 -4.66
C TYR A 25 -6.19 10.32 -4.26
N ALA A 26 -5.17 10.73 -5.02
CA ALA A 26 -4.43 11.95 -4.71
C ALA A 26 -5.29 13.23 -4.73
N ARG A 27 -6.49 13.18 -5.33
CA ARG A 27 -7.47 14.29 -5.40
C ARG A 27 -8.65 14.16 -4.44
N GLY A 28 -8.53 13.29 -3.43
CA GLY A 28 -9.52 13.15 -2.37
C GLY A 28 -10.72 12.25 -2.67
N VAL A 29 -10.76 11.59 -3.83
CA VAL A 29 -11.83 10.62 -4.14
C VAL A 29 -11.61 9.35 -3.31
N ARG A 30 -12.56 9.00 -2.44
CA ARG A 30 -12.46 7.87 -1.48
C ARG A 30 -13.76 7.05 -1.37
N PRO A 31 -14.25 6.40 -2.46
CA PRO A 31 -15.46 5.60 -2.42
C PRO A 31 -15.34 4.36 -1.51
N GLU A 32 -14.12 3.97 -1.15
CA GLU A 32 -13.82 2.79 -0.34
C GLU A 32 -14.38 2.84 1.09
N HIS A 33 -14.54 4.04 1.68
CA HIS A 33 -15.16 4.18 3.00
C HIS A 33 -16.64 3.75 3.04
N LEU A 34 -17.28 3.62 1.87
CA LEU A 34 -18.66 3.15 1.73
C LEU A 34 -18.78 1.62 1.59
N ASN A 35 -17.65 0.90 1.55
CA ASN A 35 -17.65 -0.55 1.31
C ASN A 35 -17.28 -1.34 2.57
N ALA A 36 -18.20 -2.18 3.05
CA ALA A 36 -18.06 -2.97 4.28
C ALA A 36 -16.80 -3.86 4.33
N THR A 37 -16.24 -4.23 3.17
CA THR A 37 -15.00 -5.02 3.08
C THR A 37 -13.77 -4.24 3.56
N VAL A 38 -13.77 -2.91 3.40
CA VAL A 38 -12.68 -2.01 3.83
C VAL A 38 -12.79 -1.75 5.33
N GLN A 39 -14.01 -1.58 5.83
CA GLN A 39 -14.29 -1.45 7.27
C GLN A 39 -13.89 -2.70 8.07
N LEU A 40 -14.02 -3.89 7.48
CA LEU A 40 -13.53 -5.13 8.10
C LEU A 40 -11.99 -5.18 8.19
N GLY A 41 -11.30 -4.54 7.24
CA GLY A 41 -9.87 -4.24 7.39
C GLY A 41 -9.67 -3.37 8.62
N GLU A 42 -10.23 -2.16 8.60
CA GLU A 42 -10.24 -1.13 9.68
C GLU A 42 -10.41 -1.73 11.10
N ALA A 43 -11.38 -2.63 11.31
CA ALA A 43 -11.67 -3.24 12.60
C ALA A 43 -10.62 -4.24 13.13
N VAL A 44 -9.76 -4.83 12.27
CA VAL A 44 -8.66 -5.73 12.70
C VAL A 44 -7.45 -4.91 13.19
N HIS A 45 -7.45 -3.58 13.04
CA HIS A 45 -6.30 -2.70 13.24
C HIS A 45 -6.15 -2.08 14.64
N GLU A 46 -7.02 -2.36 15.62
CA GLU A 46 -7.00 -1.64 16.90
C GLU A 46 -5.79 -1.89 17.83
N THR A 47 -4.75 -2.59 17.38
CA THR A 47 -3.58 -2.89 18.20
C THR A 47 -2.30 -2.93 17.39
N SER A 48 -1.66 -1.79 17.09
CA SER A 48 -0.19 -1.73 16.94
C SER A 48 0.34 -0.33 16.69
N TYR A 49 1.54 -0.10 17.23
CA TYR A 49 2.42 1.06 17.12
C TYR A 49 1.74 2.43 17.33
N THR A 50 2.00 3.00 18.51
CA THR A 50 1.42 4.24 19.05
C THR A 50 1.39 5.40 18.06
N ARG A 51 0.34 6.23 18.18
CA ARG A 51 0.04 7.51 17.48
C ARG A 51 1.20 8.54 17.38
N SER A 52 2.39 8.23 17.89
CA SER A 52 3.57 9.08 17.92
C SER A 52 4.71 8.65 16.99
N SER A 53 4.55 7.56 16.21
CA SER A 53 5.55 7.19 15.20
C SER A 53 5.52 8.19 14.03
N PRO A 54 6.68 8.66 13.53
CA PRO A 54 6.72 9.56 12.37
C PRO A 54 6.35 8.86 11.04
N VAL A 55 6.25 7.52 11.03
CA VAL A 55 5.88 6.73 9.85
C VAL A 55 4.48 6.15 10.02
N ASP A 56 3.58 6.53 9.12
CA ASP A 56 2.26 5.91 9.01
C ASP A 56 2.37 4.57 8.26
N LEU A 57 2.18 3.48 9.00
CA LEU A 57 2.15 2.11 8.49
C LEU A 57 0.73 1.67 8.07
N GLY A 58 -0.27 2.53 8.28
CA GLY A 58 -1.68 2.23 8.14
C GLY A 58 -2.05 0.97 8.93
N ALA A 59 -2.39 -0.07 8.16
CA ALA A 59 -2.79 -1.39 8.65
C ALA A 59 -1.65 -2.25 9.22
N ALA A 60 -0.41 -1.98 8.79
CA ALA A 60 0.73 -2.83 9.07
C ALA A 60 1.27 -2.61 10.47
N LYS A 61 1.91 -3.64 11.01
CA LYS A 61 2.45 -3.70 12.37
C LYS A 61 3.96 -3.94 12.31
N LEU A 62 4.74 -3.22 13.10
CA LEU A 62 6.15 -3.54 13.30
C LEU A 62 6.29 -4.45 14.52
N ASP A 63 6.94 -5.61 14.35
CA ASP A 63 7.20 -6.57 15.43
C ASP A 63 8.62 -7.15 15.32
N HIS A 64 9.12 -7.75 16.40
CA HIS A 64 10.43 -8.40 16.42
C HIS A 64 10.28 -9.92 16.31
N LEU A 65 10.91 -10.49 15.29
CA LEU A 65 11.03 -11.94 15.09
C LEU A 65 12.51 -12.30 15.07
N ASP A 66 12.90 -13.27 15.91
CA ASP A 66 14.29 -13.71 16.06
C ASP A 66 15.27 -12.57 16.42
N GLY A 67 14.80 -11.59 17.20
CA GLY A 67 15.58 -10.41 17.59
C GLY A 67 15.72 -9.33 16.50
N ALA A 68 15.05 -9.50 15.36
CA ALA A 68 15.09 -8.56 14.24
C ALA A 68 13.71 -7.95 13.97
N ALA A 69 13.68 -6.69 13.51
CA ALA A 69 12.43 -5.99 13.21
C ALA A 69 11.84 -6.40 11.85
N TRP A 70 10.55 -6.75 11.82
CA TRP A 70 9.80 -7.17 10.63
C TRP A 70 8.46 -6.42 10.54
N VAL A 71 8.07 -6.06 9.31
CA VAL A 71 6.76 -5.44 9.04
C VAL A 71 5.73 -6.52 8.75
N HIS A 72 4.70 -6.66 9.58
CA HIS A 72 3.61 -7.59 9.41
C HIS A 72 2.41 -6.89 8.78
N GLU A 73 1.92 -7.39 7.66
CA GLU A 73 0.77 -6.84 6.93
C GLU A 73 -0.23 -7.95 6.62
N VAL A 74 -1.50 -7.73 6.98
CA VAL A 74 -2.58 -8.70 6.79
C VAL A 74 -3.40 -8.33 5.56
N LYS A 75 -3.61 -9.29 4.65
CA LYS A 75 -4.36 -9.10 3.41
C LYS A 75 -5.70 -9.83 3.45
N SER A 76 -6.76 -9.10 3.12
CA SER A 76 -8.11 -9.65 2.98
C SER A 76 -8.31 -10.45 1.68
N SER A 77 -7.41 -10.28 0.70
CA SER A 77 -7.36 -11.11 -0.51
C SER A 77 -6.71 -12.47 -0.19
N GLY A 78 -6.98 -13.49 -1.02
CA GLY A 78 -6.34 -14.81 -0.86
C GLY A 78 -5.10 -15.02 -1.74
N LYS A 79 -4.85 -14.11 -2.69
CA LYS A 79 -3.82 -14.24 -3.71
C LYS A 79 -2.76 -13.15 -3.51
N PRO A 80 -1.48 -13.53 -3.34
CA PRO A 80 -0.39 -12.57 -3.35
C PRO A 80 -0.35 -11.76 -4.64
N SER A 81 0.06 -10.51 -4.52
CA SER A 81 0.19 -9.60 -5.65
C SER A 81 1.43 -8.74 -5.50
N ARG A 82 1.96 -8.25 -6.64
CA ARG A 82 3.08 -7.30 -6.65
C ARG A 82 2.77 -6.03 -5.85
N ALA A 83 1.50 -5.62 -5.80
CA ALA A 83 1.05 -4.49 -4.99
C ALA A 83 1.25 -4.74 -3.48
N ASP A 84 1.01 -5.97 -3.01
CA ASP A 84 1.22 -6.33 -1.60
C ASP A 84 2.71 -6.29 -1.24
N GLU A 85 3.55 -6.85 -2.11
CA GLU A 85 5.00 -6.89 -1.94
C GLU A 85 5.59 -5.47 -1.94
N ALA A 86 5.24 -4.66 -2.93
CA ALA A 86 5.72 -3.28 -3.03
C ALA A 86 5.27 -2.43 -1.84
N GLN A 87 4.02 -2.59 -1.39
CA GLN A 87 3.51 -1.88 -0.22
C GLN A 87 4.31 -2.21 1.05
N VAL A 88 4.61 -3.49 1.30
CA VAL A 88 5.37 -3.85 2.52
C VAL A 88 6.85 -3.45 2.42
N MET A 89 7.43 -3.47 1.22
CA MET A 89 8.79 -2.95 0.99
C MET A 89 8.86 -1.44 1.19
N HIS A 90 7.83 -0.70 0.78
CA HIS A 90 7.72 0.73 1.06
C HIS A 90 7.72 1.03 2.56
N TYR A 91 6.99 0.24 3.36
CA TYR A 91 7.05 0.38 4.81
C TYR A 91 8.44 0.14 5.39
N CYS A 92 9.14 -0.90 4.90
CA CYS A 92 10.52 -1.16 5.32
C CYS A 92 11.45 0.01 4.96
N TYR A 93 11.30 0.58 3.76
CA TYR A 93 12.04 1.76 3.32
C TYR A 93 11.83 2.96 4.25
N ARG A 94 10.56 3.27 4.57
CA ARG A 94 10.22 4.39 5.45
C ARG A 94 10.73 4.21 6.88
N LEU A 95 10.71 2.97 7.39
CA LEU A 95 11.28 2.64 8.69
C LEU A 95 12.79 2.81 8.72
N ARG A 96 13.50 2.37 7.68
CA ARG A 96 14.96 2.53 7.60
C ARG A 96 15.39 4.00 7.49
N ALA A 97 14.61 4.82 6.79
CA ALA A 97 14.86 6.27 6.70
C ALA A 97 14.83 6.99 8.06
N ILE A 98 14.15 6.43 9.08
CA ILE A 98 14.12 6.97 10.45
C ILE A 98 15.01 6.18 11.43
N GLY A 99 15.89 5.32 10.92
CA GLY A 99 16.85 4.56 11.72
C GLY A 99 16.35 3.22 12.28
N VAL A 100 15.17 2.74 11.86
CA VAL A 100 14.67 1.40 12.23
C VAL A 100 15.14 0.37 11.21
N ASP A 101 15.97 -0.57 11.64
CA ASP A 101 16.60 -1.58 10.78
C ASP A 101 15.66 -2.74 10.40
N ALA A 102 14.57 -2.44 9.67
CA ALA A 102 13.57 -3.40 9.26
C ALA A 102 14.13 -4.43 8.25
N GLN A 103 14.20 -5.70 8.63
CA GLN A 103 14.81 -6.77 7.82
C GLN A 103 13.93 -7.24 6.66
N GLY A 104 12.65 -6.88 6.65
CA GLY A 104 11.73 -7.31 5.62
C GLY A 104 10.27 -7.25 6.04
N GLY A 105 9.42 -7.76 5.15
CA GLY A 105 7.99 -7.84 5.30
C GLY A 105 7.49 -9.27 5.51
N ILE A 106 6.42 -9.43 6.26
CA ILE A 106 5.66 -10.67 6.42
C ILE A 106 4.22 -10.39 6.03
N LEU A 107 3.82 -10.94 4.89
CA LEU A 107 2.45 -10.85 4.37
C LEU A 107 1.64 -12.05 4.86
N HIS A 108 0.53 -11.77 5.54
CA HIS A 108 -0.40 -12.77 6.04
C HIS A 108 -1.66 -12.79 5.16
N TYR A 109 -2.02 -13.96 4.63
CA TYR A 109 -3.23 -14.18 3.83
C TYR A 109 -4.14 -15.18 4.54
N PRO A 110 -4.99 -14.75 5.50
CA PRO A 110 -5.77 -15.65 6.36
C PRO A 110 -6.71 -16.57 5.57
N LYS A 111 -7.31 -16.07 4.49
CA LYS A 111 -8.25 -16.84 3.64
C LYS A 111 -7.62 -18.10 3.04
N THR A 112 -6.32 -18.05 2.74
CA THR A 112 -5.56 -19.17 2.15
C THR A 112 -4.56 -19.79 3.12
N ARG A 113 -4.53 -19.32 4.38
CA ARG A 113 -3.54 -19.70 5.41
C ARG A 113 -2.09 -19.61 4.89
N ARG A 114 -1.84 -18.66 4.01
CA ARG A 114 -0.50 -18.44 3.43
C ARG A 114 0.19 -17.30 4.16
N THR A 115 1.47 -17.51 4.46
CA THR A 115 2.36 -16.46 4.96
C THR A 115 3.57 -16.37 4.04
N SER A 116 3.93 -15.16 3.64
CA SER A 116 5.08 -14.90 2.78
C SER A 116 6.05 -13.95 3.49
N ARG A 117 7.26 -14.45 3.77
CA ARG A 117 8.37 -13.67 4.34
C ARG A 117 9.23 -13.16 3.19
N LEU A 118 9.41 -11.85 3.12
CA LEU A 118 10.11 -11.17 2.04
C LEU A 118 11.26 -10.36 2.65
N PRO A 119 12.53 -10.70 2.36
CA PRO A 119 13.66 -9.96 2.89
C PRO A 119 13.74 -8.58 2.22
N TYR A 120 14.10 -7.57 3.01
CA TYR A 120 14.46 -6.25 2.50
C TYR A 120 15.91 -6.30 1.99
N THR A 121 16.10 -5.97 0.73
CA THR A 121 17.40 -6.02 0.05
C THR A 121 17.71 -4.66 -0.56
N GLY A 122 18.96 -4.41 -0.97
CA GLY A 122 19.29 -3.20 -1.71
C GLY A 122 18.54 -3.05 -3.04
N GLN A 123 18.04 -4.16 -3.62
CA GLN A 123 17.13 -4.08 -4.77
C GLN A 123 15.73 -3.59 -4.36
N ALA A 124 15.23 -4.03 -3.20
CA ALA A 124 13.95 -3.57 -2.67
C ALA A 124 13.99 -2.08 -2.32
N GLU A 125 15.11 -1.60 -1.80
CA GLU A 125 15.36 -0.17 -1.55
C GLU A 125 15.27 0.66 -2.82
N ARG A 126 16.08 0.33 -3.85
CA ARG A 126 16.03 1.02 -5.15
C ARG A 126 14.64 0.97 -5.79
N GLN A 127 13.93 -0.15 -5.64
CA GLN A 127 12.56 -0.26 -6.16
C GLN A 127 11.58 0.63 -5.40
N ALA A 128 11.70 0.74 -4.07
CA ALA A 128 10.86 1.62 -3.27
C ALA A 128 11.06 3.10 -3.64
N GLU A 129 12.31 3.53 -3.85
CA GLU A 129 12.62 4.88 -4.35
C GLU A 129 11.98 5.12 -5.73
N ALA A 130 12.18 4.19 -6.67
CA ALA A 130 11.58 4.29 -8.01
C ALA A 130 10.04 4.31 -7.97
N ASP A 131 9.44 3.57 -7.04
CA ASP A 131 7.99 3.53 -6.85
C ASP A 131 7.45 4.87 -6.31
N ILE A 132 8.20 5.53 -5.41
CA ILE A 132 7.86 6.89 -4.93
C ILE A 132 7.86 7.87 -6.12
N ASP A 133 8.90 7.86 -6.94
CA ASP A 133 9.00 8.73 -8.13
C ASP A 133 7.87 8.45 -9.13
N ALA A 134 7.55 7.18 -9.35
CA ALA A 134 6.44 6.77 -10.22
C ALA A 134 5.08 7.22 -9.66
N VAL A 135 4.87 7.12 -8.34
CA VAL A 135 3.68 7.66 -7.67
C VAL A 135 3.58 9.15 -7.93
N LEU A 136 4.63 9.91 -7.64
CA LEU A 136 4.65 11.37 -7.81
C LEU A 136 4.38 11.77 -9.27
N THR A 137 4.94 11.02 -10.23
CA THR A 137 4.67 11.20 -11.66
C THR A 137 3.18 11.03 -11.98
N VAL A 138 2.56 9.94 -11.51
CA VAL A 138 1.14 9.67 -11.77
C VAL A 138 0.25 10.73 -11.12
N VAL A 139 0.45 11.05 -9.85
CA VAL A 139 -0.44 11.96 -9.11
C VAL A 139 -0.34 13.42 -9.58
N ARG A 140 0.85 13.85 -10.02
CA ARG A 140 1.11 15.19 -10.57
C ARG A 140 0.70 15.34 -12.03
N ALA A 141 0.33 14.25 -12.71
CA ALA A 141 -0.15 14.32 -14.09
C ALA A 141 -1.35 15.29 -14.20
N PRO A 142 -1.34 16.22 -15.18
CA PRO A 142 -2.40 17.22 -15.32
C PRO A 142 -3.73 16.58 -15.73
N VAL A 143 -3.66 15.46 -16.46
CA VAL A 143 -4.80 14.70 -16.93
C VAL A 143 -4.80 13.32 -16.26
N SER A 144 -5.99 12.83 -15.96
CA SER A 144 -6.14 11.48 -15.40
C SER A 144 -5.56 10.42 -16.33
N PRO A 145 -4.84 9.41 -15.81
CA PRO A 145 -4.39 8.26 -16.57
C PRO A 145 -5.54 7.56 -17.33
N PRO A 146 -5.22 6.86 -18.44
CA PRO A 146 -6.22 6.17 -19.25
C PRO A 146 -7.00 5.16 -18.41
N ARG A 147 -8.25 4.91 -18.81
CA ARG A 147 -9.08 3.86 -18.21
C ARG A 147 -8.45 2.49 -18.53
N PRO A 148 -8.27 1.60 -17.56
CA PRO A 148 -7.93 0.22 -17.88
C PRO A 148 -9.12 -0.46 -18.57
N ALA A 149 -8.89 -1.65 -19.13
CA ALA A 149 -9.97 -2.45 -19.70
C ALA A 149 -11.11 -2.62 -18.67
N ARG A 150 -12.37 -2.46 -19.11
CA ARG A 150 -13.53 -2.50 -18.21
C ARG A 150 -13.63 -3.82 -17.43
N THR A 151 -13.15 -4.93 -18.00
CA THR A 151 -13.06 -6.24 -17.34
C THR A 151 -12.17 -6.23 -16.10
N ALA A 152 -11.10 -5.43 -16.09
CA ALA A 152 -10.22 -5.25 -14.93
C ALA A 152 -10.86 -4.38 -13.83
N CYS A 153 -11.95 -3.67 -14.13
CA CYS A 153 -12.65 -2.81 -13.19
C CYS A 153 -13.77 -3.54 -12.42
N ARG A 154 -13.99 -4.84 -12.63
CA ARG A 154 -15.08 -5.57 -11.98
C ARG A 154 -14.90 -5.58 -10.46
N GLY A 155 -15.85 -5.01 -9.73
CA GLY A 155 -15.80 -4.87 -8.27
C GLY A 155 -14.89 -3.73 -7.77
N CYS A 156 -14.37 -2.88 -8.68
CA CYS A 156 -13.65 -1.67 -8.31
C CYS A 156 -14.61 -0.64 -7.70
N SER A 157 -14.27 -0.10 -6.53
CA SER A 157 -15.04 0.95 -5.86
C SER A 157 -15.05 2.29 -6.63
N TYR A 158 -14.12 2.49 -7.57
CA TYR A 158 -14.03 3.70 -8.40
C TYR A 158 -14.77 3.56 -9.74
N LEU A 159 -15.53 2.47 -9.95
CA LEU A 159 -16.18 2.19 -11.22
C LEU A 159 -17.05 3.38 -11.69
N ASP A 160 -17.91 3.88 -10.81
CA ASP A 160 -18.83 4.98 -11.14
C ASP A 160 -18.07 6.27 -11.48
N TYR A 161 -17.02 6.60 -10.73
CA TYR A 161 -16.13 7.75 -11.02
C TYR A 161 -15.35 7.59 -12.33
N CYS A 162 -15.11 6.36 -12.77
CA CYS A 162 -14.36 6.11 -14.00
C CYS A 162 -15.26 6.03 -15.24
N TRP A 163 -16.53 5.65 -15.09
CA TRP A 163 -17.37 5.23 -16.22
C TRP A 163 -18.74 5.92 -16.30
N ASN A 164 -19.15 6.70 -15.31
CA ASN A 164 -20.26 7.63 -15.50
C ASN A 164 -19.74 8.90 -16.16
N ASP A 165 -20.50 9.37 -17.15
CA ASP A 165 -20.26 10.63 -17.87
C ASP A 165 -20.80 11.83 -17.08
#